data_AF-A0A3D4MGT0-F1
#
_entry.id   AF-A0A3D4MGT0-F1
#
_cell.length_a   1.000
_cell.length_b   1.000
_cell.length_c   1.000
_cell.angle_alpha   90.00
_cell.angle_beta   90.00
_cell.angle_gamma   90.00
#
_symmetry.space_group_name_H-M   'P 1'
#
loop_
_entity.id
_entity.type
_entity.pdbx_description
1 polymer ?
#
loop_
_entity_poly.entity_id
_entity_poly.type
_entity_poly.pdbx_seq_one_letter_code
_entity_poly.pdbx_strand_id
1 'polypeptide(L)'
;MLYQSIKNTHSEYKQENRPMSEPTQDGKKLEARVKSVRNEFNGFLKINRYEIEADRHEGGKETYERLVMERGHAVAILAYDPKRDEIVLVNEMRPGILAAGEYPYTDTLPAGGIAKGETAVEAAIRETTEETGLTLLHAKQIQDAYVSAGGTSEKISIVVGIVDTSAGSGIFGNDNEKENIKTRMVSAKDFINEVKSGVNNDMKTIIAGYWLAEHRDALRAQYAPKAAGGKPPKPA
;
A
#
# COMPACT_ATOMS: atom_id res chain seq x y z
N MET A 1 -4.65 2.69 13.27
CA MET A 1 -3.65 1.64 13.54
C MET A 1 -2.26 1.95 13.04
N LEU A 2 -2.02 3.00 12.26
CA LEU A 2 -0.67 3.32 11.80
C LEU A 2 0.25 3.66 13.00
N TYR A 3 -0.32 4.26 14.07
CA TYR A 3 0.43 4.74 15.23
C TYR A 3 0.84 3.63 16.21
N GLN A 4 0.01 2.61 16.43
CA GLN A 4 0.34 1.48 17.32
C GLN A 4 0.92 0.28 16.58
N SER A 5 0.52 0.01 15.33
CA SER A 5 1.10 -1.08 14.54
C SER A 5 2.61 -0.85 14.34
N ILE A 6 3.02 0.38 14.00
CA ILE A 6 4.43 0.75 13.80
C ILE A 6 5.27 0.60 15.08
N LYS A 7 4.72 0.87 16.28
CA LYS A 7 5.43 0.64 17.55
C LYS A 7 5.80 -0.83 17.77
N ASN A 8 5.04 -1.76 17.20
CA ASN A 8 5.29 -3.20 17.28
C ASN A 8 5.95 -3.78 16.01
N THR A 9 6.18 -2.99 14.95
CA THR A 9 6.84 -3.44 13.70
C THR A 9 8.35 -3.60 13.77
N HIS A 10 8.96 -3.56 14.95
CA HIS A 10 10.41 -3.75 15.08
C HIS A 10 10.79 -5.24 14.91
N SER A 11 10.80 -5.69 13.66
CA SER A 11 11.67 -6.78 13.26
C SER A 11 13.09 -6.22 13.15
N GLU A 12 14.04 -6.80 13.88
CA GLU A 12 15.40 -6.86 13.39
C GLU A 12 15.32 -7.55 12.02
N TYR A 13 15.37 -6.77 10.95
CA TYR A 13 15.49 -7.34 9.62
C TYR A 13 16.89 -7.95 9.57
N LYS A 14 16.98 -9.27 9.79
CA LYS A 14 18.17 -10.01 9.36
C LYS A 14 18.26 -9.78 7.86
N GLN A 15 19.36 -9.18 7.41
CA GLN A 15 19.71 -9.11 6.00
C GLN A 15 19.82 -10.55 5.46
N GLU A 16 18.70 -11.13 5.05
CA GLU A 16 18.73 -12.33 4.22
C GLU A 16 19.26 -11.87 2.86
N ASN A 17 20.45 -12.38 2.52
CA ASN A 17 21.13 -12.18 1.24
C ASN A 17 20.23 -12.59 0.07
N ARG A 18 19.32 -11.72 -0.36
CA ARG A 18 18.66 -11.84 -1.66
C ARG A 18 19.57 -11.18 -2.71
N PRO A 19 19.90 -11.87 -3.80
CA PRO A 19 20.76 -11.30 -4.83
C PRO A 19 20.02 -10.13 -5.52
N MET A 20 20.43 -8.88 -5.24
CA MET A 20 19.86 -7.67 -5.85
C MET A 20 20.47 -7.38 -7.24
N SER A 21 19.61 -7.28 -8.26
CA SER A 21 19.75 -6.66 -9.60
C SER A 21 20.76 -7.15 -10.67
N GLU A 22 20.39 -6.80 -11.92
CA GLU A 22 20.87 -7.20 -13.26
C GLU A 22 22.29 -6.72 -13.63
N PRO A 23 22.93 -7.32 -14.65
CA PRO A 23 24.33 -7.06 -15.01
C PRO A 23 24.54 -5.71 -15.72
N THR A 24 25.71 -5.09 -15.49
CA THR A 24 26.21 -3.93 -16.27
C THR A 24 26.81 -4.37 -17.61
N GLN A 25 27.22 -3.41 -18.45
CA GLN A 25 27.75 -3.62 -19.82
C GLN A 25 28.88 -4.66 -19.95
N ASP A 26 29.60 -4.96 -18.87
CA ASP A 26 30.68 -5.97 -18.83
C ASP A 26 30.27 -7.29 -18.13
N GLY A 27 28.99 -7.49 -17.85
CA GLY A 27 28.46 -8.67 -17.16
C GLY A 27 28.83 -8.75 -15.67
N LYS A 28 29.57 -7.77 -15.13
CA LYS A 28 29.92 -7.70 -13.72
C LYS A 28 28.79 -7.05 -12.93
N LYS A 29 28.37 -7.74 -11.86
CA LYS A 29 27.34 -7.26 -10.94
C LYS A 29 27.94 -6.22 -10.00
N LEU A 30 27.31 -5.05 -9.88
CA LEU A 30 27.70 -4.03 -8.91
C LEU A 30 27.28 -4.45 -7.50
N GLU A 31 28.14 -4.18 -6.53
CA GLU A 31 27.94 -4.48 -5.13
C GLU A 31 27.81 -3.20 -4.29
N ALA A 32 27.08 -3.31 -3.18
CA ALA A 32 27.04 -2.29 -2.15
C ALA A 32 26.92 -2.94 -0.77
N ARG A 33 27.48 -2.31 0.26
CA ARG A 33 27.35 -2.75 1.65
C ARG A 33 27.22 -1.57 2.60
N VAL A 34 26.51 -1.81 3.70
CA VAL A 34 26.47 -0.90 4.85
C VAL A 34 27.75 -1.11 5.66
N LYS A 35 28.51 -0.03 5.87
CA LYS A 35 29.68 -0.03 6.75
C LYS A 35 29.31 0.24 8.20
N SER A 36 28.46 1.23 8.43
CA SER A 36 28.03 1.63 9.76
C SER A 36 26.65 2.29 9.73
N VAL A 37 25.95 2.25 10.86
CA VAL A 37 24.64 2.88 11.04
C VAL A 37 24.68 3.70 12.32
N ARG A 38 24.31 4.98 12.22
CA ARG A 38 24.13 5.88 13.37
C ARG A 38 22.70 6.36 13.43
N ASN A 39 22.05 6.20 14.57
CA ASN A 39 20.72 6.77 14.77
C ASN A 39 20.83 8.29 15.00
N GLU A 40 20.07 9.07 14.23
CA GLU A 40 19.99 10.54 14.34
C GLU A 40 18.72 10.97 15.08
N PHE A 41 17.65 10.17 14.97
CA PHE A 41 16.39 10.38 15.67
C PHE A 41 15.71 9.03 15.93
N ASN A 42 15.16 8.86 17.14
CA ASN A 42 14.47 7.65 17.56
C ASN A 42 13.12 8.01 18.21
N GLY A 43 12.10 8.15 17.39
CA GLY A 43 10.72 8.34 17.82
C GLY A 43 9.81 7.28 17.21
N PHE A 44 8.57 7.68 16.91
CA PHE A 44 7.62 6.84 16.17
C PHE A 44 8.19 6.37 14.82
N LEU A 45 8.84 7.29 14.10
CA LEU A 45 9.75 6.97 13.00
C LEU A 45 11.19 7.14 13.48
N LYS A 46 12.10 6.42 12.84
CA LYS A 46 13.54 6.56 13.04
C LYS A 46 14.17 7.25 11.85
N ILE A 47 15.17 8.08 12.11
CA ILE A 47 16.07 8.58 11.08
C ILE A 47 17.46 8.01 11.37
N ASN A 48 17.98 7.20 10.45
CA ASN A 48 19.29 6.60 10.56
C ASN A 48 20.20 7.17 9.47
N ARG A 49 21.44 7.46 9.85
CA ARG A 49 22.54 7.75 8.94
C ARG A 49 23.28 6.45 8.64
N TYR A 50 23.29 6.09 7.37
CA TYR A 50 24.02 4.94 6.84
C TYR A 50 25.31 5.42 6.18
N GLU A 51 26.44 4.85 6.59
CA GLU A 51 27.68 4.89 5.81
C GLU A 51 27.67 3.69 4.86
N ILE A 52 27.74 3.95 3.55
CA ILE A 52 27.60 2.95 2.50
C ILE A 52 28.87 2.95 1.66
N GLU A 53 29.41 1.76 1.37
CA GLU A 53 30.39 1.57 0.31
C GLU A 53 29.69 0.90 -0.88
N ALA A 54 29.79 1.48 -2.08
CA ALA A 54 29.19 0.93 -3.30
C ALA A 54 30.15 1.02 -4.49
N ASP A 55 30.00 0.09 -5.43
CA ASP A 55 30.69 0.14 -6.72
C ASP A 55 30.15 1.29 -7.58
N ARG A 56 31.02 1.90 -8.38
CA ARG A 56 30.66 2.92 -9.39
C ARG A 56 30.45 2.27 -10.76
N HIS A 57 29.57 2.86 -11.57
CA HIS A 57 29.31 2.36 -12.94
C HIS A 57 30.54 2.46 -13.85
N GLU A 58 31.35 3.49 -13.67
CA GLU A 58 32.63 3.75 -14.35
C GLU A 58 33.82 2.98 -13.74
N GLY A 59 33.55 2.08 -12.78
CA GLY A 59 34.56 1.31 -12.08
C GLY A 59 35.09 1.97 -10.81
N GLY A 60 35.64 1.14 -9.91
CA GLY A 60 36.06 1.55 -8.58
C GLY A 60 34.92 1.56 -7.57
N LYS A 61 35.22 2.06 -6.36
CA LYS A 61 34.29 2.11 -5.23
C LYS A 61 34.23 3.51 -4.64
N GLU A 62 33.10 3.84 -4.06
CA GLU A 62 32.90 5.09 -3.33
C GLU A 62 32.28 4.80 -1.96
N THR A 63 32.65 5.59 -0.96
CA THR A 63 31.99 5.60 0.35
C THR A 63 31.28 6.93 0.54
N TYR A 64 30.01 6.87 0.92
CA TYR A 64 29.18 8.06 1.15
C TYR A 64 28.13 7.80 2.23
N GLU A 65 27.57 8.90 2.75
CA GLU A 65 26.51 8.84 3.75
C GLU A 65 25.12 9.09 3.14
N ARG A 66 24.10 8.44 3.69
CA ARG A 66 22.68 8.72 3.40
C ARG A 66 21.87 8.74 4.68
N LEU A 67 20.90 9.64 4.76
CA LEU A 67 19.84 9.58 5.75
C LEU A 67 18.70 8.73 5.21
N VAL A 68 18.24 7.77 6.00
CA VAL A 68 17.11 6.91 5.68
C VAL A 68 16.09 7.00 6.80
N MET A 69 14.84 7.30 6.43
CA MET A 69 13.69 7.23 7.32
C MET A 69 13.20 5.78 7.41
N GLU A 70 13.00 5.30 8.63
CA GLU A 70 12.49 3.96 8.90
C GLU A 70 11.24 4.04 9.77
N ARG A 71 10.15 3.49 9.25
CA ARG A 71 8.83 3.49 9.89
C ARG A 71 8.09 2.16 9.75
N GLY A 72 8.82 1.09 9.44
CA GLY A 72 8.26 -0.21 9.11
C GLY A 72 7.70 -0.28 7.68
N HIS A 73 6.75 -1.20 7.48
CA HIS A 73 6.10 -1.46 6.21
C HIS A 73 4.58 -1.40 6.39
N ALA A 74 3.88 -1.16 5.30
CA ALA A 74 2.43 -0.96 5.32
C ALA A 74 1.74 -1.80 4.26
N VAL A 75 0.43 -1.93 4.40
CA VAL A 75 -0.48 -2.50 3.41
C VAL A 75 -1.44 -1.43 2.93
N ALA A 76 -1.80 -1.47 1.65
CA ALA A 76 -2.90 -0.70 1.07
C ALA A 76 -3.95 -1.66 0.51
N ILE A 77 -5.23 -1.38 0.75
CA ILE A 77 -6.32 -2.28 0.43
C ILE A 77 -7.18 -1.69 -0.68
N LEU A 78 -7.16 -2.32 -1.85
CA LEU A 78 -8.15 -2.13 -2.89
C LEU A 78 -9.40 -2.95 -2.54
N ALA A 79 -10.25 -2.41 -1.67
CA ALA A 79 -11.51 -3.01 -1.26
C ALA A 79 -12.58 -2.78 -2.36
N TYR A 80 -12.92 -3.86 -3.06
CA TYR A 80 -13.79 -3.86 -4.24
C TYR A 80 -15.04 -4.70 -4.02
N ASP A 81 -16.21 -4.13 -4.29
CA ASP A 81 -17.48 -4.86 -4.42
C ASP A 81 -17.74 -5.15 -5.92
N PRO A 82 -17.55 -6.40 -6.38
CA PRO A 82 -17.76 -6.78 -7.79
C PRO A 82 -19.26 -6.86 -8.18
N LYS A 83 -20.17 -6.96 -7.21
CA LYS A 83 -21.61 -7.04 -7.43
C LYS A 83 -22.19 -5.65 -7.71
N ARG A 84 -21.79 -4.66 -6.92
CA ARG A 84 -22.20 -3.25 -7.06
C ARG A 84 -21.26 -2.44 -7.95
N ASP A 85 -20.09 -2.99 -8.22
CA ASP A 85 -19.02 -2.34 -8.96
C ASP A 85 -18.51 -1.06 -8.29
N GLU A 86 -18.25 -1.17 -7.00
CA GLU A 86 -17.88 -0.05 -6.12
C GLU A 86 -16.53 -0.28 -5.45
N ILE A 87 -15.80 0.80 -5.24
CA ILE A 87 -14.53 0.85 -4.51
C ILE A 87 -14.74 1.60 -3.21
N VAL A 88 -14.14 1.08 -2.14
CA VAL A 88 -14.12 1.73 -0.83
C VAL A 88 -12.87 2.59 -0.74
N LEU A 89 -13.06 3.90 -0.58
CA LEU A 89 -12.04 4.87 -0.25
C LEU A 89 -12.23 5.36 1.18
N VAL A 90 -11.17 5.93 1.74
CA VAL A 90 -11.18 6.60 3.03
C VAL A 90 -10.64 8.03 2.89
N ASN A 91 -11.28 8.95 3.60
CA ASN A 91 -10.87 10.34 3.72
C ASN A 91 -10.30 10.59 5.12
N GLU A 92 -9.05 11.04 5.19
CA GLU A 92 -8.34 11.31 6.43
C GLU A 92 -7.34 12.47 6.22
N MET A 93 -7.02 13.20 7.28
CA MET A 93 -5.95 14.21 7.30
C MET A 93 -4.57 13.54 7.16
N ARG A 94 -3.82 13.93 6.14
CA ARG A 94 -2.45 13.47 5.88
C ARG A 94 -1.44 14.55 6.28
N PRO A 95 -0.67 14.38 7.38
CA PRO A 95 0.23 15.42 7.87
C PRO A 95 1.37 15.77 6.91
N GLY A 96 1.81 14.82 6.06
CA GLY A 96 2.82 15.09 5.03
C GLY A 96 2.34 16.07 3.96
N ILE A 97 1.06 16.00 3.57
CA ILE A 97 0.45 16.94 2.61
C ILE A 97 0.32 18.32 3.25
N LEU A 98 -0.10 18.38 4.53
CA LEU A 98 -0.14 19.63 5.29
C LEU A 98 1.24 20.29 5.39
N ALA A 99 2.28 19.51 5.70
CA ALA A 99 3.65 20.00 5.79
C ALA A 99 4.21 20.52 4.45
N ALA A 100 3.70 20.01 3.32
CA ALA A 100 4.00 20.52 1.98
C ALA A 100 3.22 21.82 1.63
N GLY A 101 2.31 22.27 2.49
CA GLY A 101 1.51 23.48 2.28
C GLY A 101 0.22 23.26 1.49
N GLU A 102 -0.24 22.02 1.35
CA GLU A 102 -1.43 21.64 0.58
C GLU A 102 -2.61 21.23 1.49
N TYR A 103 -3.81 21.13 0.91
CA TYR A 103 -5.01 20.69 1.65
C TYR A 103 -4.89 19.19 2.02
N PRO A 104 -4.90 18.83 3.32
CA PRO A 104 -4.43 17.51 3.75
C PRO A 104 -5.48 16.42 3.79
N TYR A 105 -6.77 16.72 3.60
CA TYR A 105 -7.83 15.72 3.63
C TYR A 105 -8.07 15.18 2.23
N THR A 106 -7.59 13.96 1.98
CA THR A 106 -7.64 13.35 0.64
C THR A 106 -8.29 11.98 0.68
N ASP A 107 -9.01 11.64 -0.39
CA ASP A 107 -9.55 10.29 -0.58
C ASP A 107 -8.42 9.36 -1.04
N THR A 108 -8.19 8.29 -0.29
CA THR A 108 -7.15 7.30 -0.56
C THR A 108 -7.68 5.90 -0.29
N LEU A 109 -6.93 4.86 -0.68
CA LEU A 109 -7.23 3.50 -0.22
C LEU A 109 -7.09 3.39 1.31
N PRO A 110 -7.93 2.55 1.95
CA PRO A 110 -7.65 2.06 3.30
C PRO A 110 -6.24 1.51 3.39
N ALA A 111 -5.51 1.80 4.47
CA ALA A 111 -4.12 1.42 4.60
C ALA A 111 -3.62 1.49 6.04
N GLY A 112 -2.75 0.55 6.42
CA GLY A 112 -2.08 0.65 7.70
C GLY A 112 -0.83 -0.20 7.84
N GLY A 113 -0.24 -0.17 9.03
CA GLY A 113 1.06 -0.79 9.29
C GLY A 113 0.96 -2.31 9.37
N ILE A 114 1.97 -3.03 8.88
CA ILE A 114 2.06 -4.49 8.99
C ILE A 114 2.82 -4.83 10.28
N ALA A 115 2.13 -5.37 11.28
CA ALA A 115 2.70 -5.70 12.58
C ALA A 115 3.78 -6.80 12.48
N LYS A 116 4.64 -6.91 13.51
CA LYS A 116 5.65 -7.98 13.55
C LYS A 116 4.99 -9.35 13.57
N GLY A 117 5.39 -10.20 12.62
CA GLY A 117 4.84 -11.54 12.46
C GLY A 117 3.54 -11.60 11.66
N GLU A 118 3.02 -10.45 11.22
CA GLU A 118 1.81 -10.35 10.41
C GLU A 118 2.16 -10.35 8.92
N THR A 119 1.38 -11.06 8.12
CA THR A 119 1.44 -10.99 6.66
C THR A 119 0.70 -9.76 6.14
N ALA A 120 1.00 -9.32 4.92
CA ALA A 120 0.26 -8.21 4.30
C ALA A 120 -1.25 -8.49 4.19
N VAL A 121 -1.64 -9.75 3.94
CA VAL A 121 -3.06 -10.12 3.85
C VAL A 121 -3.75 -10.08 5.21
N GLU A 122 -3.11 -10.55 6.28
CA GLU A 122 -3.64 -10.45 7.64
C GLU A 122 -3.81 -8.97 8.06
N ALA A 123 -2.80 -8.14 7.78
CA ALA A 123 -2.88 -6.70 8.00
C ALA A 123 -4.04 -6.07 7.21
N ALA A 124 -4.22 -6.44 5.94
CA ALA A 124 -5.32 -5.92 5.12
C ALA A 124 -6.70 -6.25 5.71
N ILE A 125 -6.90 -7.48 6.21
CA ILE A 125 -8.16 -7.90 6.84
C ILE A 125 -8.45 -7.07 8.09
N ARG A 126 -7.44 -6.91 8.95
CA ARG A 126 -7.52 -6.11 10.18
C ARG A 126 -7.81 -4.64 9.88
N GLU A 127 -7.00 -4.00 9.04
CA GLU A 127 -7.14 -2.57 8.69
C GLU A 127 -8.48 -2.28 8.00
N THR A 128 -8.97 -3.16 7.12
CA THR A 128 -10.29 -2.96 6.50
C THR A 128 -11.40 -2.90 7.55
N THR A 129 -11.35 -3.77 8.55
CA THR A 129 -12.37 -3.80 9.60
C THR A 129 -12.33 -2.52 10.44
N GLU A 130 -11.14 -2.04 10.80
CA GLU A 130 -11.01 -0.87 11.68
C GLU A 130 -11.26 0.47 10.98
N GLU A 131 -10.83 0.62 9.72
CA GLU A 131 -10.97 1.88 8.99
C GLU A 131 -12.32 2.02 8.27
N THR A 132 -13.02 0.90 8.02
CA THR A 132 -14.23 0.91 7.20
C THR A 132 -15.43 0.19 7.79
N GLY A 133 -15.24 -0.59 8.85
CA GLY A 133 -16.29 -1.47 9.40
C GLY A 133 -16.66 -2.65 8.50
N LEU A 134 -16.04 -2.79 7.33
CA LEU A 134 -16.30 -3.89 6.39
C LEU A 134 -15.37 -5.07 6.64
N THR A 135 -15.76 -6.24 6.15
CA THR A 135 -14.95 -7.46 6.20
C THR A 135 -14.55 -7.90 4.79
N LEU A 136 -13.29 -8.28 4.63
CA LEU A 136 -12.81 -8.90 3.39
C LEU A 136 -13.31 -10.36 3.30
N LEU A 137 -14.09 -10.66 2.27
CA LEU A 137 -14.57 -12.01 1.96
C LEU A 137 -13.49 -12.86 1.31
N HIS A 138 -12.66 -12.22 0.48
CA HIS A 138 -11.48 -12.79 -0.15
C HIS A 138 -10.40 -11.71 -0.22
N ALA A 139 -9.13 -12.08 -0.05
CA ALA A 139 -8.03 -11.15 -0.14
C ALA A 139 -6.83 -11.79 -0.83
N LYS A 140 -6.14 -11.02 -1.68
CA LYS A 140 -4.94 -11.45 -2.38
C LYS A 140 -3.97 -10.28 -2.53
N GLN A 141 -2.70 -10.52 -2.21
CA GLN A 141 -1.64 -9.56 -2.51
C GLN A 141 -1.41 -9.46 -4.03
N ILE A 142 -1.38 -8.22 -4.53
CA ILE A 142 -1.11 -7.87 -5.92
C ILE A 142 0.40 -7.75 -6.13
N GLN A 143 1.03 -6.84 -5.40
CA GLN A 143 2.45 -6.54 -5.54
C GLN A 143 2.99 -5.78 -4.31
N ASP A 144 4.30 -5.66 -4.24
CA ASP A 144 5.00 -4.76 -3.34
C ASP A 144 5.57 -3.58 -4.12
N ALA A 145 5.60 -2.39 -3.51
CA ALA A 145 6.26 -1.22 -4.07
C ALA A 145 7.05 -0.45 -2.99
N TYR A 146 8.24 0.02 -3.34
CA TYR A 146 8.97 0.98 -2.52
C TYR A 146 8.36 2.38 -2.71
N VAL A 147 8.16 3.10 -1.61
CA VAL A 147 7.52 4.42 -1.64
C VAL A 147 8.47 5.49 -2.18
N SER A 148 9.66 5.59 -1.60
CA SER A 148 10.69 6.53 -2.05
C SER A 148 12.06 5.98 -1.67
N ALA A 149 12.56 5.04 -2.47
CA ALA A 149 13.73 4.21 -2.14
C ALA A 149 15.03 5.01 -1.91
N GLY A 150 15.08 6.29 -2.29
CA GLY A 150 16.21 7.16 -2.01
C GLY A 150 16.28 7.68 -0.58
N GLY A 151 15.18 7.65 0.18
CA GLY A 151 15.10 8.27 1.51
C GLY A 151 14.31 7.49 2.56
N THR A 152 13.64 6.39 2.19
CA THR A 152 12.94 5.52 3.14
C THR A 152 13.11 4.05 2.77
N SER A 153 13.18 3.19 3.78
CA SER A 153 13.13 1.74 3.59
C SER A 153 11.69 1.22 3.43
N GLU A 154 10.70 2.10 3.51
CA GLU A 154 9.29 1.73 3.48
C GLU A 154 8.89 1.06 2.16
N LYS A 155 8.20 -0.06 2.32
CA LYS A 155 7.53 -0.81 1.28
C LYS A 155 6.05 -0.86 1.63
N ILE A 156 5.20 -0.69 0.61
CA ILE A 156 3.76 -0.89 0.70
C ILE A 156 3.40 -2.13 -0.10
N SER A 157 2.73 -3.08 0.54
CA SER A 157 2.08 -4.20 -0.13
C SER A 157 0.67 -3.79 -0.56
N ILE A 158 0.34 -3.95 -1.84
CA ILE A 158 -1.00 -3.68 -2.36
C ILE A 158 -1.80 -4.98 -2.32
N VAL A 159 -2.95 -4.97 -1.67
CA VAL A 159 -3.86 -6.12 -1.55
C VAL A 159 -5.18 -5.78 -2.20
N VAL A 160 -5.71 -6.66 -3.05
CA VAL A 160 -7.12 -6.60 -3.46
C VAL A 160 -7.95 -7.40 -2.49
N GLY A 161 -9.05 -6.80 -2.04
CA GLY A 161 -10.01 -7.41 -1.12
C GLY A 161 -11.42 -7.35 -1.70
N ILE A 162 -12.14 -8.47 -1.68
CA ILE A 162 -13.56 -8.50 -2.06
C ILE A 162 -14.41 -8.17 -0.85
N VAL A 163 -15.30 -7.17 -1.00
CA VAL A 163 -16.21 -6.70 0.06
C VAL A 163 -17.66 -6.65 -0.43
N ASP A 164 -18.58 -6.50 0.51
CA ASP A 164 -19.98 -6.12 0.26
C ASP A 164 -20.19 -4.70 0.76
N THR A 165 -20.41 -3.75 -0.14
CA THR A 165 -20.62 -2.33 0.21
C THR A 165 -22.07 -2.00 0.55
N SER A 166 -22.98 -2.98 0.56
CA SER A 166 -24.39 -2.76 0.91
C SER A 166 -24.62 -2.33 2.36
N ALA A 167 -23.64 -2.57 3.24
CA ALA A 167 -23.64 -2.04 4.61
C ALA A 167 -23.51 -0.51 4.67
N GLY A 168 -23.07 0.14 3.59
CA GLY A 168 -22.97 1.60 3.47
C GLY A 168 -21.70 2.20 4.06
N SER A 169 -21.63 3.53 4.08
CA SER A 169 -20.52 4.32 4.63
C SER A 169 -20.77 4.73 6.09
N GLY A 170 -19.69 5.14 6.74
CA GLY A 170 -19.65 5.62 8.11
C GLY A 170 -18.35 6.36 8.44
N ILE A 171 -18.27 6.82 9.69
CA ILE A 171 -17.06 7.37 10.29
C ILE A 171 -16.48 6.30 11.20
N PHE A 172 -15.21 6.01 11.00
CA PHE A 172 -14.45 4.97 11.69
C PHE A 172 -13.06 5.52 12.07
N GLY A 173 -12.17 4.64 12.49
CA GLY A 173 -10.86 4.98 13.04
C GLY A 173 -10.75 4.56 14.50
N ASN A 174 -9.56 4.75 15.05
CA ASN A 174 -9.23 4.37 16.40
C ASN A 174 -9.09 5.60 17.30
N ASP A 175 -9.99 5.74 18.29
CA ASP A 175 -9.99 6.86 19.25
C ASP A 175 -8.66 6.98 20.02
N ASN A 176 -8.01 5.85 20.33
CA ASN A 176 -6.72 5.84 21.01
C ASN A 176 -5.57 6.33 20.11
N GLU A 177 -5.77 6.33 18.79
CA GLU A 177 -4.81 6.80 17.79
C GLU A 177 -5.17 8.17 17.20
N LYS A 178 -6.28 8.76 17.65
CA LYS A 178 -6.81 10.03 17.14
C LYS A 178 -7.07 9.99 15.63
N GLU A 179 -7.43 8.81 15.12
CA GLU A 179 -7.80 8.64 13.72
C GLU A 179 -9.28 8.99 13.55
N ASN A 180 -9.57 9.90 12.61
CA ASN A 180 -10.93 10.26 12.23
C ASN A 180 -11.08 10.04 10.73
N ILE A 181 -11.66 8.89 10.38
CA ILE A 181 -11.66 8.38 9.01
C ILE A 181 -13.09 8.33 8.51
N LYS A 182 -13.35 8.98 7.38
CA LYS A 182 -14.65 8.90 6.71
C LYS A 182 -14.56 7.98 5.50
N THR A 183 -15.40 6.96 5.45
CA THR A 183 -15.51 6.10 4.27
C THR A 183 -16.30 6.77 3.14
N ARG A 184 -15.88 6.50 1.91
CA ARG A 184 -16.53 6.94 0.68
C ARG A 184 -16.59 5.77 -0.30
N MET A 185 -17.79 5.37 -0.70
CA MET A 185 -17.99 4.42 -1.78
C MET A 185 -18.09 5.18 -3.09
N VAL A 186 -17.34 4.73 -4.10
CA VAL A 186 -17.36 5.31 -5.45
C VAL A 186 -17.54 4.19 -6.47
N SER A 187 -18.13 4.49 -7.63
CA SER A 187 -18.14 3.49 -8.70
C SER A 187 -16.70 3.18 -9.14
N ALA A 188 -16.43 1.94 -9.51
CA ALA A 188 -15.10 1.55 -10.00
C ALA A 188 -14.71 2.37 -11.24
N LYS A 189 -15.68 2.74 -12.07
CA LYS A 189 -15.48 3.63 -13.22
C LYS A 189 -14.99 5.01 -12.78
N ASP A 190 -15.65 5.63 -11.80
CA ASP A 190 -15.27 6.96 -11.32
C ASP A 190 -13.92 6.93 -10.63
N PHE A 191 -13.64 5.90 -9.82
CA PHE A 191 -12.33 5.69 -9.21
C PHE A 191 -11.19 5.63 -10.25
N ILE A 192 -11.38 4.81 -11.30
CA ILE A 192 -10.41 4.70 -12.40
C ILE A 192 -10.23 6.06 -13.11
N ASN A 193 -11.31 6.82 -13.29
CA ASN A 193 -11.24 8.15 -13.90
C ASN A 193 -10.53 9.17 -13.00
N GLU A 194 -10.78 9.16 -11.69
CA GLU A 194 -10.12 10.03 -10.70
C GLU A 194 -8.60 9.79 -10.72
N VAL A 195 -8.16 8.53 -10.79
CA VAL A 195 -6.74 8.18 -10.90
C VAL A 195 -6.15 8.61 -12.26
N LYS A 196 -6.83 8.34 -13.38
CA LYS A 196 -6.31 8.69 -14.72
C LYS A 196 -6.27 10.19 -14.98
N SER A 197 -7.16 10.95 -14.38
CA SER A 197 -7.23 12.41 -14.53
C SER A 197 -6.29 13.17 -13.57
N GLY A 198 -5.69 12.49 -12.59
CA GLY A 198 -4.84 13.11 -11.58
C GLY A 198 -5.60 13.79 -10.44
N VAL A 199 -6.92 13.62 -10.36
CA VAL A 199 -7.72 14.05 -9.19
C VAL A 199 -7.23 13.34 -7.94
N ASN A 200 -6.90 12.04 -8.06
CA ASN A 200 -6.21 11.31 -7.01
C ASN A 200 -4.69 11.36 -7.24
N ASN A 201 -3.95 11.89 -6.27
CA ASN A 201 -2.49 12.03 -6.31
C ASN A 201 -1.75 11.12 -5.31
N ASP A 202 -2.44 10.18 -4.66
CA ASP A 202 -1.85 9.26 -3.70
C ASP A 202 -1.31 8.00 -4.38
N MET A 203 0.01 7.77 -4.31
CA MET A 203 0.71 6.78 -5.12
C MET A 203 0.18 5.35 -4.98
N LYS A 204 -0.13 4.88 -3.76
CA LYS A 204 -0.70 3.54 -3.54
C LYS A 204 -2.09 3.42 -4.19
N THR A 205 -2.88 4.49 -4.13
CA THR A 205 -4.20 4.57 -4.74
C THR A 205 -4.13 4.60 -6.26
N ILE A 206 -3.17 5.35 -6.83
CA ILE A 206 -2.90 5.39 -8.27
C ILE A 206 -2.54 4.00 -8.80
N ILE A 207 -1.57 3.32 -8.19
CA ILE A 207 -1.11 1.99 -8.61
C ILE A 207 -2.28 1.00 -8.63
N ALA A 208 -3.06 0.98 -7.55
CA ALA A 208 -4.22 0.09 -7.44
C ALA A 208 -5.33 0.43 -8.45
N GLY A 209 -5.55 1.72 -8.75
CA GLY A 209 -6.51 2.16 -9.76
C GLY A 209 -6.15 1.70 -11.17
N TYR A 210 -4.88 1.81 -11.57
CA TYR A 210 -4.41 1.27 -12.84
C TYR A 210 -4.51 -0.26 -12.87
N TRP A 211 -4.12 -0.94 -11.79
CA TRP A 211 -4.28 -2.39 -11.70
C TRP A 211 -5.75 -2.81 -11.82
N LEU A 212 -6.67 -2.14 -11.13
CA LEU A 212 -8.10 -2.40 -11.24
C LEU A 212 -8.59 -2.20 -12.67
N ALA A 213 -8.17 -1.14 -13.36
CA ALA A 213 -8.58 -0.88 -14.73
C ALA A 213 -8.28 -2.05 -15.68
N GLU A 214 -7.20 -2.79 -15.43
CA GLU A 214 -6.82 -3.99 -16.20
C GLU A 214 -7.54 -5.27 -15.74
N HIS A 215 -7.86 -5.39 -14.44
CA HIS A 215 -8.31 -6.65 -13.84
C HIS A 215 -9.79 -6.68 -13.45
N ARG A 216 -10.50 -5.54 -13.54
CA ARG A 216 -11.89 -5.38 -13.08
C ARG A 216 -12.83 -6.41 -13.68
N ASP A 217 -12.79 -6.62 -14.99
CA ASP A 217 -13.74 -7.52 -15.65
C ASP A 217 -13.51 -8.98 -15.24
N ALA A 218 -12.25 -9.38 -15.03
CA ALA A 218 -11.91 -10.71 -14.52
C ALA A 218 -12.42 -10.89 -13.07
N LEU A 219 -12.22 -9.88 -12.21
CA LEU A 219 -12.74 -9.90 -10.83
C LEU A 219 -14.27 -10.00 -10.80
N ARG A 220 -14.96 -9.25 -11.65
CA ARG A 220 -16.42 -9.33 -11.77
C ARG A 220 -16.87 -10.70 -12.27
N ALA A 221 -16.23 -11.25 -13.30
CA ALA A 221 -16.57 -12.58 -13.80
C ALA A 221 -16.38 -13.68 -12.73
N GLN A 222 -15.37 -13.52 -11.87
CA GLN A 222 -15.06 -14.47 -10.81
C GLN A 222 -15.97 -14.35 -9.58
N TYR A 223 -16.26 -13.12 -9.14
CA TYR A 223 -16.87 -12.87 -7.83
C TYR A 223 -18.24 -12.19 -7.88
N ALA A 224 -18.67 -11.62 -9.02
CA ALA A 224 -20.04 -11.14 -9.14
C ALA A 224 -20.99 -12.35 -9.29
N PRO A 225 -22.18 -12.32 -8.68
CA PRO A 225 -23.16 -13.39 -8.85
C PRO A 225 -23.52 -13.54 -10.33
N LYS A 226 -23.51 -14.79 -10.84
CA LYS A 226 -24.06 -15.10 -12.16
C LYS A 226 -25.53 -14.68 -12.16
N ALA A 227 -25.95 -13.89 -13.14
CA ALA A 227 -27.35 -13.52 -13.31
C ALA A 227 -28.21 -14.79 -13.26
N ALA A 228 -29.24 -14.79 -12.40
CA ALA A 228 -30.15 -15.92 -12.30
C ALA A 228 -30.91 -16.08 -13.63
N GLY A 229 -30.62 -17.16 -14.35
CA GLY A 229 -31.52 -17.80 -15.31
C GLY A 229 -31.98 -16.98 -16.51
N GLY A 230 -31.16 -16.93 -17.57
CA GLY A 230 -31.69 -16.85 -18.92
C GLY A 230 -32.52 -18.11 -19.21
N LYS A 231 -33.78 -17.92 -19.62
CA LYS A 231 -34.73 -18.98 -19.98
C LYS A 231 -34.07 -19.96 -20.96
N PRO A 232 -34.17 -21.30 -20.78
CA PRO A 232 -33.62 -22.22 -21.76
C PRO A 232 -34.28 -22.01 -23.13
N PRO A 233 -33.54 -22.11 -24.25
CA PRO A 233 -34.12 -22.01 -25.58
C PRO A 233 -35.17 -23.11 -25.75
N LYS A 234 -36.33 -22.75 -26.32
CA LYS A 234 -37.37 -23.73 -26.66
C LYS A 234 -36.77 -24.76 -27.63
N PRO A 235 -36.95 -26.07 -27.38
CA PRO A 235 -36.56 -27.09 -28.34
C PRO A 235 -37.39 -26.93 -29.62
N ALA A 236 -36.71 -27.16 -30.75
CA ALA A 236 -37.27 -27.19 -32.10
C ALA A 236 -38.21 -28.39 -32.30
#